data_AF-A0AAU1YPW0-F1
#
_entry.id   AF-A0AAU1YPW0-F1
#
_cell.length_a   1.000
_cell.length_b   1.000
_cell.length_c   1.000
_cell.angle_alpha   90.00
_cell.angle_beta   90.00
_cell.angle_gamma   90.00
#
_symmetry.space_group_name_H-M   'P 1'
#
loop_
_entity.id
_entity.type
_entity.pdbx_description
1 polymer ?
#
loop_
_entity_poly.entity_id
_entity_poly.type
_entity_poly.pdbx_seq_one_letter_code
_entity_poly.pdbx_strand_id
1 'polypeptide(L)'
;MPVRRIPPEAFGPTLRAARAAAGLGLREAARSIGIPSSYLHALEAGQRCPSRTIAERIAAALAVDEAARVILFSAAVTGVGRDHPARTETGAWT
;
A
#
# COMPACT_ATOMS: atom_id res chain seq x y z
N MET A 1 10.33 -17.64 3.36
CA MET A 1 11.28 -16.89 2.51
C MET A 1 10.78 -15.45 2.39
N PRO A 2 11.46 -14.40 2.89
CA PRO A 2 11.00 -13.05 2.61
C PRO A 2 11.35 -12.76 1.16
N VAL A 3 10.34 -12.68 0.30
CA VAL A 3 10.54 -12.23 -1.08
C VAL A 3 10.84 -10.74 -1.00
N ARG A 4 12.11 -10.37 -1.12
CA ARG A 4 12.50 -8.96 -1.26
C ARG A 4 11.99 -8.50 -2.63
N ARG A 5 10.79 -7.93 -2.64
CA ARG A 5 10.18 -7.35 -3.83
C ARG A 5 10.52 -5.87 -3.85
N ILE A 6 11.29 -5.46 -4.85
CA ILE A 6 11.57 -4.06 -5.14
C ILE A 6 10.37 -3.56 -5.95
N PRO A 7 9.68 -2.48 -5.54
CA PRO A 7 8.57 -1.95 -6.32
C PRO A 7 9.10 -1.31 -7.61
N PRO A 8 8.27 -1.17 -8.66
CA PRO A 8 8.63 -0.38 -9.84
C PRO A 8 9.05 1.04 -9.45
N GLU A 9 9.99 1.63 -10.17
CA GLU A 9 10.52 2.97 -9.87
C GLU A 9 9.42 4.05 -9.82
N ALA A 10 8.40 3.90 -10.67
CA ALA A 10 7.26 4.82 -10.71
C ALA A 10 6.32 4.72 -9.49
N PHE A 11 6.37 3.64 -8.70
CA PHE A 11 5.43 3.39 -7.60
C PHE A 11 5.45 4.49 -6.54
N GLY A 12 6.62 4.76 -5.96
CA GLY A 12 6.77 5.73 -4.88
C GLY A 12 6.34 7.15 -5.30
N PRO A 13 6.84 7.68 -6.43
CA PRO A 13 6.41 8.96 -6.98
C PRO A 13 4.91 9.02 -7.27
N THR A 14 4.33 7.98 -7.86
CA THR A 14 2.89 7.92 -8.18
C THR A 14 2.06 7.98 -6.90
N LEU A 15 2.43 7.22 -5.87
CA LEU A 15 1.76 7.24 -4.58
C LEU A 15 1.82 8.63 -3.92
N ARG A 16 3.01 9.26 -3.95
CA ARG A 16 3.19 10.61 -3.42
C ARG A 16 2.36 11.64 -4.17
N ALA A 17 2.31 11.54 -5.50
CA ALA A 17 1.51 12.43 -6.35
C ALA A 17 0.01 12.27 -6.07
N ALA A 18 -0.49 11.04 -5.98
CA ALA A 18 -1.87 10.75 -5.60
C ALA A 18 -2.24 11.35 -4.24
N ARG A 19 -1.37 11.19 -3.24
CA ARG A 19 -1.59 11.80 -1.92
C ARG A 19 -1.64 13.32 -1.99
N ALA A 20 -0.74 13.95 -2.74
CA ALA A 20 -0.70 15.39 -2.91
C ALA A 20 -1.94 15.92 -3.64
N ALA A 21 -2.42 15.21 -4.67
CA ALA A 21 -3.65 15.52 -5.40
C ALA A 21 -4.90 15.43 -4.50
N ALA A 22 -4.91 14.51 -3.54
CA ALA A 22 -5.94 14.42 -2.51
C ALA A 22 -5.84 15.53 -1.42
N GLY A 23 -4.83 16.41 -1.48
CA GLY A 23 -4.62 17.48 -0.50
C GLY A 23 -4.18 16.99 0.89
N LEU A 24 -3.68 15.75 0.99
CA LEU A 24 -3.39 15.12 2.28
C LEU A 24 -1.90 15.20 2.65
N GLY A 25 -1.64 15.60 3.90
CA GLY A 25 -0.33 15.41 4.52
C GLY A 25 -0.02 13.93 4.77
N LEU A 26 1.27 13.58 4.93
CA LEU A 26 1.70 12.19 5.12
C LEU A 26 1.00 11.51 6.31
N ARG A 27 0.90 12.17 7.46
CA ARG A 27 0.26 11.62 8.67
C ARG A 27 -1.26 11.48 8.50
N GLU A 28 -1.88 12.42 7.79
CA GLU A 28 -3.31 12.40 7.53
C GLU A 28 -3.69 11.24 6.62
N ALA A 29 -2.99 11.10 5.50
CA ALA A 29 -3.17 9.99 4.58
C ALA A 29 -2.89 8.63 5.25
N ALA A 30 -1.82 8.53 6.04
CA ALA A 30 -1.53 7.29 6.76
C ALA A 30 -2.66 6.90 7.72
N ARG A 31 -3.28 7.89 8.39
CA ARG A 31 -4.43 7.67 9.27
C ARG A 31 -5.66 7.22 8.49
N SER A 32 -5.99 7.88 7.37
CA SER A 32 -7.15 7.49 6.54
C SER A 32 -6.99 6.09 5.94
N ILE A 33 -5.77 5.73 5.52
CA ILE A 33 -5.44 4.40 5.02
C ILE A 33 -5.40 3.37 6.17
N GLY A 34 -5.18 3.79 7.42
CA GLY A 34 -5.04 2.93 8.59
C GLY A 34 -3.71 2.16 8.60
N ILE A 35 -2.62 2.86 8.34
CA ILE A 35 -1.24 2.37 8.42
C ILE A 35 -0.33 3.35 9.18
N PRO A 36 0.84 2.92 9.70
CA PRO A 36 1.81 3.84 10.28
C PRO A 36 2.35 4.83 9.23
N SER A 37 2.55 6.09 9.62
CA SER A 37 3.12 7.11 8.72
C SER A 37 4.54 6.78 8.25
N SER A 38 5.32 6.08 9.09
CA SER A 38 6.64 5.56 8.72
C SER A 38 6.56 4.50 7.63
N TYR A 39 5.49 3.68 7.62
CA TYR A 39 5.27 2.71 6.57
C TYR A 39 4.85 3.40 5.26
N LEU A 40 3.95 4.39 5.31
CA LEU A 40 3.60 5.19 4.14
C LEU A 40 4.82 5.90 3.54
N HIS A 41 5.69 6.46 4.40
CA HIS A 41 6.96 7.05 3.95
C HIS A 41 7.86 6.03 3.23
N ALA A 42 8.03 4.83 3.79
CA ALA A 42 8.82 3.77 3.16
C ALA A 42 8.22 3.30 1.82
N LEU A 43 6.89 3.33 1.66
CA LEU A 43 6.22 3.06 0.39
C LEU A 43 6.51 4.17 -0.63
N GLU A 44 6.33 5.44 -0.26
CA GLU A 44 6.63 6.60 -1.14
C GLU A 44 8.11 6.67 -1.54
N ALA A 45 9.01 6.19 -0.69
CA ALA A 45 10.44 6.09 -0.96
C ALA A 45 10.82 4.83 -1.76
N GLY A 46 9.88 3.97 -2.13
CA GLY A 46 10.14 2.73 -2.87
C GLY A 46 10.91 1.67 -2.07
N GLN A 47 11.03 1.81 -0.75
CA GLN A 47 11.79 0.89 0.11
C GLN A 47 11.00 -0.37 0.48
N ARG A 48 9.68 -0.35 0.29
CA ARG A 48 8.76 -1.44 0.62
C ARG A 48 7.72 -1.61 -0.47
N CYS A 49 7.28 -2.85 -0.66
CA CYS A 49 6.07 -3.15 -1.41
C CYS A 49 4.85 -3.25 -0.47
N PRO A 50 3.67 -2.79 -0.89
CA PRO A 50 2.42 -3.01 -0.16
C PRO A 50 1.93 -4.46 -0.32
N SER A 51 1.13 -4.94 0.62
CA SER A 51 0.28 -6.12 0.35
C SER A 51 -0.87 -5.75 -0.59
N ARG A 52 -1.57 -6.73 -1.15
CA ARG A 52 -2.76 -6.47 -1.97
C ARG A 52 -3.82 -5.70 -1.18
N THR A 53 -4.11 -6.12 0.06
CA THR A 53 -5.05 -5.41 0.94
C THR A 53 -4.61 -3.96 1.20
N ILE A 54 -3.32 -3.73 1.41
CA ILE A 54 -2.81 -2.36 1.60
C ILE A 54 -2.99 -1.53 0.34
N ALA A 55 -2.66 -2.10 -0.83
CA ALA A 55 -2.80 -1.42 -2.10
C ALA A 55 -4.26 -1.00 -2.36
N GLU A 56 -5.23 -1.86 -2.07
CA GLU A 56 -6.66 -1.56 -2.21
C GLU A 56 -7.10 -0.42 -1.28
N ARG A 57 -6.65 -0.46 -0.02
CA ARG A 57 -6.94 0.62 0.95
C ARG A 57 -6.34 1.96 0.52
N ILE A 58 -5.15 1.95 -0.06
CA ILE A 58 -4.53 3.18 -0.58
C ILE A 58 -5.34 3.72 -1.76
N ALA A 59 -5.68 2.87 -2.73
CA ALA A 59 -6.45 3.28 -3.91
C ALA A 59 -7.81 3.88 -3.51
N ALA A 60 -8.51 3.26 -2.55
CA ALA A 60 -9.76 3.76 -2.03
C ALA A 60 -9.61 5.09 -1.26
N ALA A 61 -8.62 5.19 -0.36
CA ALA A 61 -8.45 6.37 0.49
C ALA A 61 -7.95 7.60 -0.26
N LEU A 62 -7.20 7.42 -1.35
CA LEU A 62 -6.63 8.51 -2.15
C LEU A 62 -7.41 8.81 -3.43
N ALA A 63 -8.51 8.09 -3.68
CA ALA A 63 -9.34 8.23 -4.89
C ALA A 63 -8.50 8.29 -6.18
N VAL A 64 -7.53 7.37 -6.32
CA VAL A 64 -6.58 7.39 -7.43
C VAL A 64 -7.26 7.08 -8.76
N ASP A 65 -6.79 7.70 -9.83
CA ASP A 65 -7.24 7.37 -11.19
C ASP A 65 -6.76 5.98 -11.64
N GLU A 66 -7.29 5.51 -12.77
CA GLU A 66 -6.99 4.16 -13.27
C GLU A 66 -5.50 3.96 -13.59
N ALA A 67 -4.81 4.99 -14.09
CA ALA A 67 -3.39 4.90 -14.43
C ALA A 67 -2.53 4.72 -13.17
N ALA A 68 -2.78 5.53 -12.14
CA ALA A 68 -2.12 5.40 -10.85
C ALA A 68 -2.47 4.07 -10.16
N ARG A 69 -3.72 3.60 -10.32
CA ARG A 69 -4.18 2.32 -9.78
C ARG A 69 -3.41 1.13 -10.35
N VAL A 70 -3.13 1.13 -11.66
CA VAL A 70 -2.31 0.09 -12.33
C VAL A 70 -0.90 0.04 -11.74
N ILE A 71 -0.24 1.19 -11.61
CA ILE A 71 1.12 1.28 -11.05
C ILE A 71 1.10 0.79 -9.59
N LEU A 72 0.13 1.25 -8.81
CA LEU A 72 0.01 0.89 -7.40
C LEU A 72 -0.19 -0.62 -7.20
N PHE A 73 -1.00 -1.27 -8.03
CA PHE A 73 -1.19 -2.72 -7.96
C PHE A 73 -0.04 -3.54 -8.53
N SER A 74 0.75 -2.99 -9.46
CA SER A 74 1.95 -3.68 -9.96
C SER A 74 3.01 -3.89 -8.86
N ALA A 75 3.03 -3.03 -7.83
CA ALA A 75 3.89 -3.18 -6.67
C ALA A 75 3.31 -4.11 -5.59
N ALA A 76 2.04 -4.53 -5.70
CA ALA A 76 1.35 -5.25 -4.65
C ALA A 76 1.78 -6.72 -4.55
N VAL A 77 1.86 -7.20 -3.31
CA VAL A 77 2.36 -8.54 -2.98
C VAL A 77 1.29 -9.33 -2.24
N THR A 78 0.92 -10.49 -2.75
CA THR A 78 -0.01 -11.42 -2.08
C THR A 78 0.72 -12.31 -1.08
N GLY A 79 -0.01 -12.84 -0.08
CA GLY A 79 0.54 -13.81 0.88
C GLY A 79 1.49 -13.23 1.94
N VAL A 80 1.56 -11.90 2.08
CA VAL A 80 2.45 -11.22 3.04
C VAL A 80 1.71 -10.20 3.88
N GLY A 81 2.25 -9.87 5.05
CA GLY A 81 1.71 -8.80 5.89
C GLY A 81 0.26 -9.08 6.31
N ARG A 82 -0.67 -8.21 5.89
CA ARG A 82 -2.12 -8.39 6.14
C ARG A 82 -2.72 -9.56 5.35
N ASP A 83 -2.07 -9.99 4.27
CA ASP A 83 -2.55 -11.05 3.39
C ASP A 83 -1.89 -12.40 3.74
N HIS A 84 -1.15 -12.48 4.86
CA HIS A 84 -0.48 -13.71 5.27
C HIS A 84 -1.50 -14.73 5.79
N PRO A 85 -1.42 -16.02 5.40
CA PRO A 85 -2.43 -17.05 5.72
C PRO A 85 -2.69 -17.18 7.23
N ALA A 86 -1.63 -17.16 8.04
CA ALA A 86 -1.74 -17.20 9.51
C ALA A 86 -2.58 -16.06 10.13
N ARG A 87 -2.90 -14.99 9.39
CA ARG A 87 -3.79 -13.90 9.83
C ARG A 87 -5.19 -13.99 9.22
N THR A 88 -5.34 -14.63 8.06
CA THR A 88 -6.64 -14.79 7.39
C THR A 88 -7.42 -16.00 7.91
N GLU A 89 -6.73 -16.98 8.52
CA GLU A 89 -7.34 -18.22 9.05
C GLU A 89 -7.86 -18.13 10.50
N THR A 90 -7.66 -17.01 11.21
CA THR A 90 -8.02 -16.88 12.65
C THR A 90 -9.53 -16.78 12.94
N GLY A 91 -10.41 -17.11 11.99
CA GLY A 91 -11.87 -17.19 12.19
C GLY A 91 -12.43 -18.61 12.30
N ALA A 92 -11.63 -19.66 12.05
CA ALA A 92 -12.12 -21.04 11.95
C ALA A 92 -11.58 -21.92 13.10
N TRP A 93 -11.99 -21.61 14.33
CA TRP A 93 -12.07 -22.62 15.39
C TRP A 93 -13.54 -22.72 15.77
N THR A 94 -14.24 -23.67 15.16
CA THR A 94 -15.56 -24.17 15.59
C THR A 94 -15.50 -25.69 15.54
#